data_AF-A0A4R1VUR2-F1
#
_entry.id   AF-A0A4R1VUR2-F1
#
_cell.length_a   1.000
_cell.length_b   1.000
_cell.length_c   1.000
_cell.angle_alpha   90.00
_cell.angle_beta   90.00
_cell.angle_gamma   90.00
#
_symmetry.space_group_name_H-M   'P 1'
#
loop_
_entity.id
_entity.type
_entity.pdbx_description
1 polymer ?
#
loop_
_entity_poly.entity_id
_entity_poly.type
_entity_poly.pdbx_seq_one_letter_code
_entity_poly.pdbx_strand_id
1 'polypeptide(L)'
;MGGGPGAQLPGIAGRLEEGRVLAAAMSAAAQRQPCAVFVHGEAGVGKTRLVRAVCDQAAANGAAVLWGRCVRFGAVDAPYIALIGAVEGWLESAESDDRSTVLAAVPAATELLPALGGQPMRSMVRLLSVVDGLIQALVAVRPAVLVVDDVQWADMASRDAITYLVAGFRSQRFAVVVTYRDEELAPGDPMHVWLADLMRLPSVSSLHLDRMSHDETEQQLAMLLGGRPDPHLVSEVVRRSAGNPYFSELLARGLTVADEDLPTGLPAELTGALLAAWQRLPAAAREVMRLLAVAGRPVTSADLIEVAASRGIGAEAVTVALIEATQGGICVTHGGAMCWFRHPLLAEVLNATFVPGEAVPIHAAWAKTLETRAGTSIDRLQRLGDLAHHYEGAHNPAASLEASLRAADPRKATQGPARTGGPPAPRNAPVADRAQ
;
A
#
# COMPACT_ATOMS: atom_id res chain seq x y z
N MET A 1 23.84 -24.09 -20.83
CA MET A 1 24.59 -23.79 -19.59
C MET A 1 23.57 -23.32 -18.57
N GLY A 2 23.39 -24.10 -17.49
CA GLY A 2 22.29 -23.91 -16.55
C GLY A 2 22.56 -22.76 -15.58
N GLY A 3 21.63 -21.81 -15.51
CA GLY A 3 21.55 -20.87 -14.39
C GLY A 3 21.12 -21.64 -13.14
N GLY A 4 21.96 -21.61 -12.10
CA GLY A 4 21.68 -22.26 -10.83
C GLY A 4 20.47 -21.65 -10.09
N PRO A 5 19.90 -22.36 -9.10
CA PRO A 5 18.68 -21.99 -8.38
C PRO A 5 18.89 -20.86 -7.33
N GLY A 6 19.56 -19.78 -7.72
CA GLY A 6 19.84 -18.64 -6.82
C GLY A 6 20.37 -17.39 -7.53
N ALA A 7 20.05 -17.20 -8.81
CA ALA A 7 20.42 -15.97 -9.50
C ALA A 7 19.63 -14.79 -8.91
N GLN A 8 20.33 -13.88 -8.24
CA GLN A 8 19.80 -12.56 -7.87
C GLN A 8 19.14 -11.93 -9.11
N LEU A 9 17.89 -11.51 -8.98
CA LEU A 9 17.23 -10.73 -10.03
C LEU A 9 18.00 -9.41 -10.18
N PRO A 10 18.58 -9.11 -11.36
CA PRO A 10 19.38 -7.91 -11.54
C PRO A 10 18.58 -6.66 -11.16
N GLY A 11 19.12 -5.84 -10.26
CA GLY A 11 18.51 -4.57 -9.86
C GLY A 11 17.28 -4.68 -8.95
N ILE A 12 17.05 -5.84 -8.32
CA ILE A 12 16.06 -6.04 -7.26
C ILE A 12 16.74 -6.33 -5.93
N ALA A 13 16.37 -5.55 -4.92
CA ALA A 13 16.70 -5.81 -3.52
C ALA A 13 15.66 -6.71 -2.87
N GLY A 14 16.11 -7.65 -2.04
CA GLY A 14 15.24 -8.65 -1.47
C GLY A 14 14.52 -9.49 -2.52
N ARG A 15 13.32 -9.97 -2.17
CA ARG A 15 12.38 -10.64 -3.10
C ARG A 15 12.88 -11.89 -3.80
N LEU A 16 13.88 -12.57 -3.22
CA LEU A 16 14.45 -13.77 -3.82
C LEU A 16 13.41 -14.89 -3.91
N GLU A 17 12.61 -15.09 -2.86
CA GLU A 17 11.58 -16.13 -2.85
C GLU A 17 10.42 -15.79 -3.77
N GLU A 18 9.90 -14.56 -3.72
CA GLU A 18 8.79 -14.14 -4.57
C GLU A 18 9.20 -14.14 -6.05
N GLY A 19 10.42 -13.71 -6.36
CA GLY A 19 11.01 -13.81 -7.69
C GLY A 19 11.15 -15.26 -8.16
N ARG A 20 11.63 -16.16 -7.29
CA ARG A 20 11.75 -17.59 -7.58
C ARG A 20 10.40 -18.24 -7.84
N VAL A 21 9.38 -17.92 -7.04
CA VAL A 21 8.01 -18.43 -7.21
C VAL A 21 7.44 -17.98 -8.57
N LEU A 22 7.55 -16.69 -8.90
CA LEU A 22 7.04 -16.16 -10.16
C LEU A 22 7.79 -16.72 -11.38
N ALA A 23 9.13 -16.83 -11.30
CA ALA A 23 9.95 -17.40 -12.37
C ALA A 23 9.66 -18.90 -12.59
N ALA A 24 9.42 -19.65 -11.51
CA ALA A 24 9.05 -21.05 -11.59
C ALA A 24 7.69 -21.23 -12.29
N ALA A 25 6.70 -20.39 -11.98
CA ALA A 25 5.40 -20.39 -12.65
C ALA A 25 5.53 -20.13 -14.16
N MET A 26 6.29 -19.11 -14.56
CA MET A 26 6.55 -18.83 -15.98
C MET A 26 7.31 -19.97 -16.69
N SER A 27 8.23 -20.63 -15.98
CA SER A 27 8.97 -21.77 -16.51
C SER A 27 8.09 -23.01 -16.71
N ALA A 28 7.14 -23.26 -15.80
CA ALA A 28 6.14 -24.31 -15.95
C ALA A 28 5.21 -24.02 -17.13
N ALA A 29 4.78 -22.76 -17.30
CA ALA A 29 4.01 -22.33 -18.45
C ALA A 29 4.75 -22.61 -19.76
N ALA A 30 6.05 -22.32 -19.85
CA ALA A 30 6.85 -22.67 -21.03
C ALA A 30 6.85 -24.18 -21.37
N GLN A 31 6.59 -25.04 -20.38
CA GLN A 31 6.46 -26.50 -20.51
C GLN A 31 5.02 -26.97 -20.76
N ARG A 32 4.14 -26.09 -21.27
CA ARG A 32 2.72 -26.36 -21.57
C ARG A 32 1.82 -26.59 -20.35
N GLN A 33 2.21 -26.06 -19.20
CA GLN A 33 1.38 -26.00 -18.00
C GLN A 33 0.98 -24.54 -17.75
N PRO A 34 -0.04 -24.02 -18.46
CA PRO A 34 -0.36 -22.61 -18.36
C PRO A 34 -0.83 -22.25 -16.94
N CYS A 35 -0.48 -21.05 -16.53
CA CYS A 35 -0.79 -20.56 -15.19
C CYS A 35 -1.14 -19.08 -15.21
N ALA A 36 -1.89 -18.65 -14.22
CA ALA A 36 -2.08 -17.24 -13.92
C ALA A 36 -1.56 -16.94 -12.51
N VAL A 37 -0.76 -15.89 -12.37
CA VAL A 37 -0.23 -15.44 -11.07
C VAL A 37 -0.71 -14.03 -10.80
N PHE A 38 -1.43 -13.87 -9.70
CA PHE A 38 -1.96 -12.59 -9.24
C PHE A 38 -1.04 -12.02 -8.17
N VAL A 39 -0.23 -11.04 -8.56
CA VAL A 39 0.75 -10.38 -7.69
C VAL A 39 0.11 -9.17 -7.03
N HIS A 40 0.01 -9.17 -5.71
CA HIS A 40 -0.69 -8.11 -4.98
C HIS A 40 0.05 -7.65 -3.74
N GLY A 41 -0.39 -6.54 -3.16
CA GLY A 41 0.30 -5.84 -2.08
C GLY A 41 0.09 -4.34 -2.15
N GLU A 42 0.66 -3.60 -1.20
CA GLU A 42 0.50 -2.15 -1.09
C GLU A 42 1.08 -1.37 -2.30
N ALA A 43 0.55 -0.19 -2.59
CA ALA A 43 1.18 0.76 -3.50
C ALA A 43 2.65 1.02 -3.13
N GLY A 44 3.52 1.01 -4.13
CA GLY A 44 4.95 1.23 -3.94
C GLY A 44 5.73 0.02 -3.39
N VAL A 45 5.08 -1.10 -3.05
CA VAL A 45 5.74 -2.30 -2.51
C VAL A 45 6.68 -3.03 -3.49
N GLY A 46 6.64 -2.66 -4.78
CA GLY A 46 7.55 -3.18 -5.80
C GLY A 46 6.97 -4.23 -6.75
N LYS A 47 5.64 -4.44 -6.77
CA LYS A 47 4.95 -5.41 -7.67
C LYS A 47 5.41 -5.32 -9.12
N THR A 48 5.27 -4.15 -9.75
CA THR A 48 5.66 -3.89 -11.13
C THR A 48 7.15 -4.15 -11.37
N ARG A 49 8.02 -3.79 -10.40
CA ARG A 49 9.47 -3.97 -10.52
C ARG A 49 9.83 -5.46 -10.48
N LEU A 50 9.22 -6.22 -9.56
CA LEU A 50 9.36 -7.68 -9.48
C LEU A 50 8.92 -8.37 -10.76
N VAL A 51 7.71 -8.09 -11.22
CA VAL A 51 7.16 -8.71 -12.43
C VAL A 51 8.02 -8.37 -13.64
N ARG A 52 8.48 -7.11 -13.78
CA ARG A 52 9.37 -6.71 -14.86
C ARG A 52 10.69 -7.47 -14.84
N ALA A 53 11.37 -7.54 -13.69
CA ALA A 53 12.65 -8.25 -13.59
C ALA A 53 12.54 -9.75 -13.96
N VAL A 54 11.45 -10.41 -13.56
CA VAL A 54 11.21 -11.81 -13.92
C VAL A 54 10.83 -11.94 -15.40
N CYS A 55 10.05 -11.02 -15.95
CA CYS A 55 9.73 -10.98 -17.38
C CYS A 55 10.97 -10.74 -18.25
N ASP A 56 11.88 -9.85 -17.84
CA ASP A 56 13.14 -9.59 -18.56
C ASP A 56 13.98 -10.88 -18.63
N GLN A 57 14.04 -11.64 -17.53
CA GLN A 57 14.70 -12.94 -17.50
C GLN A 57 13.99 -13.99 -18.38
N ALA A 58 12.66 -13.98 -18.43
CA ALA A 58 11.89 -14.86 -19.31
C ALA A 58 12.10 -14.52 -20.79
N ALA A 59 12.15 -13.23 -21.14
CA ALA A 59 12.46 -12.75 -22.48
C ALA A 59 13.87 -13.15 -22.92
N ALA A 60 14.86 -13.01 -22.03
CA ALA A 60 16.23 -13.49 -22.27
C ALA A 60 16.30 -15.01 -22.52
N ASN A 61 15.32 -15.77 -21.99
CA ASN A 61 15.17 -17.21 -22.22
C ASN A 61 14.26 -17.55 -23.42
N GLY A 62 13.89 -16.56 -24.24
CA GLY A 62 13.15 -16.74 -25.50
C GLY A 62 11.62 -16.67 -25.37
N ALA A 63 11.07 -16.24 -24.24
CA ALA A 63 9.63 -15.97 -24.13
C ALA A 63 9.24 -14.63 -24.79
N ALA A 64 8.07 -14.58 -25.41
CA ALA A 64 7.45 -13.33 -25.80
C ALA A 64 6.74 -12.70 -24.58
N VAL A 65 7.07 -11.46 -24.24
CA VAL A 65 6.42 -10.72 -23.15
C VAL A 65 5.50 -9.66 -23.76
N LEU A 66 4.21 -9.73 -23.44
CA LEU A 66 3.21 -8.73 -23.81
C LEU A 66 2.87 -7.96 -22.53
N TRP A 67 3.17 -6.67 -22.48
CA TRP A 67 2.99 -5.87 -21.27
C TRP A 67 1.88 -4.83 -21.45
N GLY A 68 0.75 -5.08 -20.80
CA GLY A 68 -0.36 -4.14 -20.72
C GLY A 68 -0.36 -3.42 -19.38
N ARG A 69 -0.59 -2.10 -19.41
CA ARG A 69 -0.78 -1.32 -18.18
C ARG A 69 -2.18 -0.73 -18.17
N CYS A 70 -2.95 -1.05 -17.13
CA CYS A 70 -4.16 -0.34 -16.84
C CYS A 70 -3.79 1.04 -16.29
N VAL A 71 -4.46 2.07 -16.78
CA VAL A 71 -4.30 3.42 -16.27
C VAL A 71 -5.68 3.94 -15.90
N ARG A 72 -5.72 4.76 -14.85
CA ARG A 72 -6.94 5.43 -14.45
C ARG A 72 -7.29 6.49 -15.50
N PHE A 73 -8.06 6.10 -16.51
CA PHE A 73 -8.71 7.07 -17.38
C PHE A 73 -9.78 7.83 -16.59
N GLY A 74 -9.92 9.12 -16.86
CA GLY A 74 -11.03 9.92 -16.35
C GLY A 74 -12.34 9.56 -17.06
N ALA A 75 -13.02 10.55 -17.64
CA ALA A 75 -14.33 10.38 -18.27
C ALA A 75 -14.35 9.63 -19.62
N VAL A 76 -13.31 8.85 -19.95
CA VAL A 76 -13.22 8.14 -21.24
C VAL A 76 -13.14 6.65 -20.98
N ASP A 77 -14.23 5.94 -21.29
CA ASP A 77 -14.27 4.49 -21.32
C ASP A 77 -13.51 3.98 -22.56
N ALA A 78 -12.27 3.55 -22.36
CA ALA A 78 -11.44 2.93 -23.38
C ALA A 78 -11.30 1.42 -23.06
N PRO A 79 -12.23 0.57 -23.54
CA PRO A 79 -12.21 -0.85 -23.21
C PRO A 79 -10.96 -1.52 -23.79
N TYR A 80 -10.42 -2.50 -23.08
CA TYR A 80 -9.28 -3.33 -23.52
C TYR A 80 -7.95 -2.59 -23.69
N ILE A 81 -7.83 -1.35 -23.23
CA ILE A 81 -6.63 -0.53 -23.44
C ILE A 81 -5.34 -1.22 -23.01
N ALA A 82 -5.35 -1.95 -21.89
CA ALA A 82 -4.19 -2.68 -21.43
C ALA A 82 -3.83 -3.84 -22.36
N LEU A 83 -4.81 -4.59 -22.86
CA LEU A 83 -4.57 -5.72 -23.76
C LEU A 83 -4.14 -5.26 -25.15
N ILE A 84 -4.76 -4.20 -25.67
CA ILE A 84 -4.37 -3.58 -26.93
C ILE A 84 -2.92 -3.09 -26.80
N GLY A 85 -2.60 -2.32 -25.77
CA GLY A 85 -1.24 -1.84 -25.53
C GLY A 85 -0.21 -2.97 -25.35
N ALA A 86 -0.60 -4.09 -24.74
CA ALA A 86 0.26 -5.26 -24.61
C ALA A 86 0.62 -5.89 -25.96
N VAL A 87 -0.38 -6.01 -26.85
CA VAL A 87 -0.19 -6.56 -28.20
C VAL A 87 0.59 -5.58 -29.08
N GLU A 88 0.26 -4.29 -29.04
CA GLU A 88 0.94 -3.25 -29.83
C GLU A 88 2.41 -3.13 -29.41
N GLY A 89 2.70 -3.06 -28.11
CA GLY A 89 4.07 -3.03 -27.61
C GLY A 89 4.89 -4.27 -27.97
N TRP A 90 4.24 -5.44 -28.05
CA TRP A 90 4.89 -6.64 -28.58
C TRP A 90 5.13 -6.54 -30.10
N LEU A 91 4.16 -6.10 -30.90
CA LEU A 91 4.30 -5.94 -32.36
C LEU A 91 5.42 -4.95 -32.74
N GLU A 92 5.64 -3.93 -31.92
CA GLU A 92 6.73 -2.96 -32.08
C GLU A 92 8.12 -3.54 -31.79
N SER A 93 8.22 -4.42 -30.80
CA SER A 93 9.49 -4.99 -30.33
C SER A 93 9.83 -6.37 -30.90
N ALA A 94 8.86 -7.06 -31.50
CA ALA A 94 9.02 -8.40 -32.05
C ALA A 94 9.91 -8.44 -33.29
N GLU A 95 10.62 -9.55 -33.47
CA GLU A 95 11.37 -9.83 -34.69
C GLU A 95 10.43 -9.92 -35.89
N SER A 96 10.92 -9.52 -37.07
CA SER A 96 10.10 -9.45 -38.29
C SER A 96 9.46 -10.80 -38.66
N ASP A 97 10.17 -11.91 -38.42
CA ASP A 97 9.72 -13.25 -38.77
C ASP A 97 8.59 -13.73 -37.84
N ASP A 98 8.69 -13.51 -36.53
CA ASP A 98 7.58 -13.83 -35.61
C ASP A 98 6.36 -12.98 -35.90
N ARG A 99 6.57 -11.66 -36.10
CA ARG A 99 5.49 -10.72 -36.34
C ARG A 99 4.71 -11.10 -37.59
N SER A 100 5.41 -11.41 -38.68
CA SER A 100 4.76 -11.83 -39.92
C SER A 100 4.02 -13.17 -39.76
N THR A 101 4.61 -14.13 -39.05
CA THR A 101 3.99 -15.44 -38.76
C THR A 101 2.70 -15.29 -37.96
N VAL A 102 2.72 -14.49 -36.89
CA VAL A 102 1.58 -14.27 -36.00
C VAL A 102 0.46 -13.49 -36.71
N LEU A 103 0.79 -12.41 -37.43
CA LEU A 103 -0.22 -11.62 -38.16
C LEU A 103 -0.84 -12.41 -39.32
N ALA A 104 -0.08 -13.27 -40.00
CA ALA A 104 -0.62 -14.13 -41.05
C ALA A 104 -1.63 -15.15 -40.51
N ALA A 105 -1.44 -15.62 -39.27
CA ALA A 105 -2.38 -16.53 -38.61
C ALA A 105 -3.68 -15.85 -38.17
N VAL A 106 -3.68 -14.52 -38.00
CA VAL A 106 -4.84 -13.75 -37.54
C VAL A 106 -5.06 -12.51 -38.42
N PRO A 107 -5.54 -12.66 -39.67
CA PRO A 107 -5.72 -11.54 -40.59
C PRO A 107 -6.62 -10.42 -40.06
N ALA A 108 -7.60 -10.77 -39.21
CA ALA A 108 -8.51 -9.82 -38.57
C ALA A 108 -7.80 -8.86 -37.58
N ALA A 109 -6.57 -9.14 -37.16
CA ALA A 109 -5.79 -8.25 -36.31
C ALA A 109 -5.49 -6.91 -37.00
N THR A 110 -5.22 -6.93 -38.31
CA THR A 110 -4.92 -5.74 -39.12
C THR A 110 -6.10 -4.77 -39.19
N GLU A 111 -7.33 -5.29 -39.11
CA GLU A 111 -8.55 -4.48 -39.16
C GLU A 111 -8.89 -3.83 -37.81
N LEU A 112 -8.42 -4.42 -36.70
CA LEU A 112 -8.85 -4.07 -35.34
C LEU A 112 -7.81 -3.32 -34.50
N LEU A 113 -6.51 -3.53 -34.77
CA LEU A 113 -5.44 -2.91 -34.00
C LEU A 113 -5.10 -1.53 -34.57
N PRO A 114 -5.21 -0.45 -33.76
CA PRO A 114 -4.84 0.90 -34.19
C PRO A 114 -3.43 1.00 -34.77
N ALA A 115 -2.45 0.32 -34.17
CA ALA A 115 -1.06 0.28 -34.66
C ALA A 115 -0.92 -0.26 -36.10
N LEU A 116 -1.89 -1.04 -36.59
CA LEU A 116 -1.89 -1.61 -37.94
C LEU A 116 -2.78 -0.83 -38.92
N GLY A 117 -3.28 0.35 -38.52
CA GLY A 117 -4.23 1.15 -39.31
C GLY A 117 -5.68 0.71 -39.18
N GLY A 118 -5.98 -0.18 -38.23
CA GLY A 118 -7.33 -0.64 -37.91
C GLY A 118 -8.16 0.38 -37.15
N GLN A 119 -9.46 0.14 -37.06
CA GLN A 119 -10.40 0.92 -36.25
C GLN A 119 -11.03 -0.01 -35.21
N PRO A 120 -11.01 0.32 -33.90
CA PRO A 120 -11.59 -0.55 -32.89
C PRO A 120 -13.10 -0.74 -33.19
N MET A 121 -13.46 -1.96 -33.61
CA MET A 121 -14.79 -2.27 -34.11
C MET A 121 -15.81 -2.36 -32.96
N ARG A 122 -17.08 -2.06 -33.24
CA ARG A 122 -18.19 -2.03 -32.25
C ARG A 122 -18.56 -3.39 -31.63
N SER A 123 -17.81 -4.47 -31.88
CA SER A 123 -18.12 -5.83 -31.43
C SER A 123 -17.07 -6.40 -30.48
N MET A 124 -17.41 -6.37 -29.20
CA MET A 124 -16.60 -6.88 -28.09
C MET A 124 -16.15 -8.35 -28.27
N VAL A 125 -17.05 -9.20 -28.74
CA VAL A 125 -16.80 -10.64 -28.97
C VAL A 125 -15.71 -10.87 -30.03
N ARG A 126 -15.65 -10.03 -31.06
CA ARG A 126 -14.63 -10.16 -32.12
C ARG A 126 -13.25 -9.78 -31.63
N LEU A 127 -13.12 -8.74 -30.80
CA LEU A 127 -11.82 -8.35 -30.27
C LEU A 127 -11.24 -9.43 -29.34
N LEU A 128 -12.05 -10.00 -28.45
CA LEU A 128 -11.65 -11.14 -27.62
C LEU A 128 -11.15 -12.31 -28.46
N SER A 129 -11.89 -12.66 -29.52
CA SER A 129 -11.51 -13.75 -30.43
C SER A 129 -10.21 -13.45 -31.18
N VAL A 130 -9.94 -12.19 -31.52
CA VAL A 130 -8.70 -11.77 -32.18
C VAL A 130 -7.53 -11.76 -31.21
N VAL A 131 -7.70 -11.28 -29.98
CA VAL A 131 -6.67 -11.32 -28.94
C VAL A 131 -6.32 -12.77 -28.59
N ASP A 132 -7.31 -13.63 -28.39
CA ASP A 132 -7.08 -15.07 -28.19
C ASP A 132 -6.37 -15.68 -29.39
N GLY A 133 -6.83 -15.42 -30.62
CA GLY A 133 -6.17 -15.88 -31.83
C GLY A 133 -4.69 -15.45 -31.92
N LEU A 134 -4.38 -14.20 -31.57
CA LEU A 134 -3.01 -13.67 -31.57
C LEU A 134 -2.16 -14.37 -30.51
N ILE A 135 -2.70 -14.58 -29.31
CA ILE A 135 -2.02 -15.34 -28.26
C ILE A 135 -1.78 -16.78 -28.71
N GLN A 136 -2.77 -17.45 -29.31
CA GLN A 136 -2.64 -18.82 -29.82
C GLN A 136 -1.58 -18.93 -30.92
N ALA A 137 -1.54 -17.98 -31.85
CA ALA A 137 -0.51 -17.92 -32.88
C ALA A 137 0.89 -17.69 -32.27
N LEU A 138 0.99 -16.81 -31.27
CA LEU A 138 2.24 -16.51 -30.60
C LEU A 138 2.78 -17.71 -29.79
N VAL A 139 1.92 -18.36 -29.00
CA VAL A 139 2.31 -19.53 -28.18
C VAL A 139 2.68 -20.75 -29.03
N ALA A 140 2.28 -20.78 -30.31
CA ALA A 140 2.72 -21.78 -31.28
C ALA A 140 4.17 -21.55 -31.74
N VAL A 141 4.63 -20.29 -31.78
CA VAL A 141 6.01 -19.93 -32.11
C VAL A 141 6.92 -20.11 -30.89
N ARG A 142 6.63 -19.40 -29.80
CA ARG A 142 7.47 -19.38 -28.57
C ARG A 142 6.60 -19.29 -27.31
N PRO A 143 7.10 -19.61 -26.11
CA PRO A 143 6.38 -19.34 -24.87
C PRO A 143 5.95 -17.87 -24.78
N ALA A 144 4.78 -17.59 -24.23
CA ALA A 144 4.30 -16.21 -24.08
C ALA A 144 3.88 -15.90 -22.64
N VAL A 145 4.13 -14.66 -22.22
CA VAL A 145 3.72 -14.11 -20.93
C VAL A 145 2.90 -12.85 -21.19
N LEU A 146 1.64 -12.85 -20.80
CA LEU A 146 0.81 -11.65 -20.79
C LEU A 146 0.83 -11.03 -19.41
N VAL A 147 1.30 -9.78 -19.29
CA VAL A 147 1.25 -8.99 -18.07
C VAL A 147 0.13 -7.97 -18.16
N VAL A 148 -0.74 -7.93 -17.15
CA VAL A 148 -1.74 -6.87 -16.96
C VAL A 148 -1.45 -6.18 -15.63
N ASP A 149 -0.81 -5.02 -15.71
CA ASP A 149 -0.34 -4.25 -14.56
C ASP A 149 -1.42 -3.26 -14.07
N ASP A 150 -1.57 -3.15 -12.74
CA ASP A 150 -2.53 -2.30 -12.03
C ASP A 150 -4.02 -2.57 -12.41
N VAL A 151 -4.45 -3.84 -12.43
CA VAL A 151 -5.79 -4.27 -12.91
C VAL A 151 -6.96 -3.66 -12.14
N GLN A 152 -6.73 -3.07 -10.96
CA GLN A 152 -7.75 -2.29 -10.25
C GLN A 152 -8.32 -1.15 -11.11
N TRP A 153 -7.55 -0.64 -12.08
CA TRP A 153 -8.00 0.37 -13.03
C TRP A 153 -8.47 -0.21 -14.36
N ALA A 154 -8.57 -1.54 -14.49
CA ALA A 154 -9.12 -2.18 -15.67
C ALA A 154 -10.63 -1.96 -15.75
N ASP A 155 -11.12 -1.68 -16.96
CA ASP A 155 -12.54 -1.69 -17.27
C ASP A 155 -13.11 -3.12 -17.18
N MET A 156 -14.45 -3.22 -17.10
CA MET A 156 -15.14 -4.50 -16.99
C MET A 156 -14.84 -5.44 -18.17
N ALA A 157 -14.72 -4.89 -19.39
CA ALA A 157 -14.46 -5.69 -20.58
C ALA A 157 -13.06 -6.30 -20.54
N SER A 158 -12.04 -5.54 -20.12
CA SER A 158 -10.69 -6.05 -19.85
C SER A 158 -10.68 -7.17 -18.81
N ARG A 159 -11.46 -7.06 -17.73
CA ARG A 159 -11.58 -8.11 -16.71
C ARG A 159 -12.22 -9.37 -17.27
N ASP A 160 -13.27 -9.24 -18.07
CA ASP A 160 -13.92 -10.35 -18.76
C ASP A 160 -12.96 -11.06 -19.73
N ALA A 161 -12.11 -10.31 -20.45
CA ALA A 161 -11.06 -10.88 -21.29
C ALA A 161 -10.06 -11.72 -20.50
N ILE A 162 -9.59 -11.19 -19.37
CA ILE A 162 -8.65 -11.90 -18.50
C ILE A 162 -9.31 -13.18 -18.00
N THR A 163 -10.58 -13.12 -17.58
CA THR A 163 -11.35 -14.32 -17.19
C THR A 163 -11.42 -15.32 -18.32
N TYR A 164 -11.75 -14.88 -19.54
CA TYR A 164 -11.84 -15.73 -20.71
C TYR A 164 -10.52 -16.46 -21.01
N LEU A 165 -9.40 -15.72 -20.98
CA LEU A 165 -8.07 -16.28 -21.25
C LEU A 165 -7.64 -17.29 -20.18
N VAL A 166 -7.87 -16.98 -18.90
CA VAL A 166 -7.45 -17.81 -17.77
C VAL A 166 -8.33 -19.05 -17.62
N ALA A 167 -9.65 -18.90 -17.74
CA ALA A 167 -10.58 -20.03 -17.70
C ALA A 167 -10.49 -20.93 -18.94
N GLY A 168 -10.01 -20.38 -20.07
CA GLY A 168 -9.86 -21.08 -21.34
C GLY A 168 -8.51 -21.80 -21.52
N PHE A 169 -7.66 -21.87 -20.49
CA PHE A 169 -6.36 -22.53 -20.58
C PHE A 169 -6.43 -23.96 -21.11
N ARG A 170 -5.53 -24.26 -22.07
CA ARG A 170 -5.33 -25.58 -22.68
C ARG A 170 -3.89 -26.06 -22.41
N SER A 171 -3.45 -27.17 -23.01
CA SER A 171 -2.01 -27.50 -22.98
C SER A 171 -1.22 -26.58 -23.91
N GLN A 172 -0.91 -25.37 -23.43
CA GLN A 172 -0.30 -24.29 -24.20
C GLN A 172 0.81 -23.59 -23.41
N ARG A 173 1.74 -22.94 -24.11
CA ARG A 173 2.93 -22.32 -23.49
C ARG A 173 2.67 -20.88 -23.02
N PHE A 174 1.69 -20.69 -22.13
CA PHE A 174 1.15 -19.37 -21.81
C PHE A 174 1.07 -19.09 -20.31
N ALA A 175 1.62 -17.97 -19.86
CA ALA A 175 1.44 -17.45 -18.52
C ALA A 175 0.69 -16.11 -18.56
N VAL A 176 -0.17 -15.89 -17.57
CA VAL A 176 -0.80 -14.57 -17.31
C VAL A 176 -0.30 -14.07 -15.96
N VAL A 177 0.21 -12.85 -15.91
CA VAL A 177 0.57 -12.19 -14.65
C VAL A 177 -0.26 -10.94 -14.50
N VAL A 178 -0.99 -10.87 -13.40
CA VAL A 178 -1.86 -9.73 -13.11
C VAL A 178 -1.35 -9.06 -11.84
N THR A 179 -1.23 -7.73 -11.84
CA THR A 179 -0.90 -7.01 -10.60
C THR A 179 -2.09 -6.21 -10.09
N TYR A 180 -2.25 -6.13 -8.77
CA TYR A 180 -3.23 -5.22 -8.17
C TYR A 180 -2.82 -4.70 -6.79
N ARG A 181 -3.53 -3.67 -6.33
CA ARG A 181 -3.32 -3.04 -5.02
C ARG A 181 -4.41 -3.47 -4.04
N ASP A 182 -4.01 -3.84 -2.84
CA ASP A 182 -4.95 -4.31 -1.82
C ASP A 182 -5.86 -3.17 -1.33
N GLU A 183 -5.35 -1.95 -1.28
CA GLU A 183 -6.06 -0.77 -0.76
C GLU A 183 -7.06 -0.13 -1.74
N GLU A 184 -7.02 -0.49 -3.03
CA GLU A 184 -7.98 0.01 -4.03
C GLU A 184 -9.22 -0.91 -4.14
N LEU A 185 -9.27 -1.99 -3.33
CA LEU A 185 -10.41 -2.90 -3.23
C LEU A 185 -11.38 -2.40 -2.16
N ALA A 186 -12.26 -1.46 -2.53
CA ALA A 186 -13.30 -0.97 -1.61
C ALA A 186 -14.32 -2.08 -1.26
N PRO A 187 -14.95 -2.04 -0.06
CA PRO A 187 -16.04 -2.96 0.25
C PRO A 187 -17.17 -2.86 -0.78
N GLY A 188 -17.53 -3.99 -1.39
CA GLY A 188 -18.54 -4.05 -2.46
C GLY A 188 -18.03 -3.80 -3.87
N ASP A 189 -16.71 -3.61 -4.06
CA ASP A 189 -16.12 -3.52 -5.40
C ASP A 189 -16.36 -4.84 -6.18
N PRO A 190 -16.90 -4.80 -7.41
CA PRO A 190 -17.06 -5.97 -8.27
C PRO A 190 -15.78 -6.79 -8.47
N MET A 191 -14.61 -6.16 -8.31
CA MET A 191 -13.30 -6.80 -8.37
C MET A 191 -13.13 -7.88 -7.28
N HIS A 192 -13.75 -7.75 -6.11
CA HIS A 192 -13.68 -8.79 -5.08
C HIS A 192 -14.31 -10.10 -5.55
N VAL A 193 -15.49 -10.03 -6.16
CA VAL A 193 -16.19 -11.21 -6.70
C VAL A 193 -15.39 -11.81 -7.84
N TRP A 194 -14.92 -10.96 -8.76
CA TRP A 194 -14.11 -11.37 -9.90
C TRP A 194 -12.81 -12.08 -9.49
N LEU A 195 -12.06 -11.52 -8.53
CA LEU A 195 -10.86 -12.17 -7.98
C LEU A 195 -11.21 -13.48 -7.29
N ALA A 196 -12.27 -13.52 -6.48
CA ALA A 196 -12.69 -14.73 -5.77
C ALA A 196 -13.05 -15.87 -6.74
N ASP A 197 -13.72 -15.57 -7.85
CA ASP A 197 -14.07 -16.56 -8.87
C ASP A 197 -12.81 -17.10 -9.57
N LEU A 198 -11.86 -16.23 -9.91
CA LEU A 198 -10.60 -16.63 -10.55
C LEU A 198 -9.70 -17.46 -9.64
N MET A 199 -9.59 -17.09 -8.36
CA MET A 199 -8.78 -17.82 -7.38
C MET A 199 -9.26 -19.25 -7.13
N ARG A 200 -10.48 -19.62 -7.56
CA ARG A 200 -11.01 -20.99 -7.48
C ARG A 200 -10.51 -21.88 -8.60
N LEU A 201 -9.95 -21.31 -9.67
CA LEU A 201 -9.42 -22.08 -10.79
C LEU A 201 -8.07 -22.70 -10.41
N PRO A 202 -7.81 -23.98 -10.75
CA PRO A 202 -6.61 -24.70 -10.31
C PRO A 202 -5.31 -24.17 -10.93
N SER A 203 -5.39 -23.45 -12.05
CA SER A 203 -4.26 -22.82 -12.75
C SER A 203 -3.93 -21.42 -12.22
N VAL A 204 -4.68 -20.92 -11.24
CA VAL A 204 -4.55 -19.57 -10.69
C VAL A 204 -3.91 -19.62 -9.31
N SER A 205 -2.96 -18.72 -9.07
CA SER A 205 -2.29 -18.57 -7.78
C SER A 205 -2.15 -17.09 -7.42
N SER A 206 -2.08 -16.80 -6.13
CA SER A 206 -1.78 -15.45 -5.62
C SER A 206 -0.35 -15.38 -5.08
N LEU A 207 0.27 -14.23 -5.24
CA LEU A 207 1.58 -13.90 -4.69
C LEU A 207 1.48 -12.55 -3.99
N HIS A 208 1.45 -12.56 -2.66
CA HIS A 208 1.45 -11.34 -1.86
C HIS A 208 2.88 -10.81 -1.68
N LEU A 209 3.05 -9.51 -1.85
CA LEU A 209 4.29 -8.79 -1.51
C LEU A 209 4.08 -7.97 -0.25
N ASP A 210 4.71 -8.44 0.83
CA ASP A 210 4.79 -7.72 2.10
C ASP A 210 5.71 -6.50 2.00
N ARG A 211 5.69 -5.61 2.99
CA ARG A 211 6.71 -4.55 3.09
C ARG A 211 8.11 -5.16 3.28
N MET A 212 9.14 -4.44 2.82
CA MET A 212 10.52 -4.88 3.02
C MET A 212 10.86 -4.95 4.50
N SER A 213 11.54 -6.02 4.87
CA SER A 213 12.24 -6.13 6.14
C SER A 213 13.37 -5.10 6.25
N HIS A 214 13.97 -5.00 7.44
CA HIS A 214 15.16 -4.20 7.67
C HIS A 214 16.29 -4.60 6.72
N ASP A 215 16.58 -5.90 6.62
CA ASP A 215 17.67 -6.44 5.79
C ASP A 215 17.44 -6.20 4.30
N GLU A 216 16.19 -6.32 3.83
CA GLU A 216 15.85 -6.02 2.43
C GLU A 216 15.94 -4.52 2.13
N THR A 217 15.60 -3.66 3.10
CA THR A 217 15.78 -2.22 2.98
C THR A 217 17.26 -1.84 2.94
N GLU A 218 18.10 -2.47 3.77
CA GLU A 218 19.55 -2.31 3.71
C GLU A 218 20.10 -2.71 2.34
N GLN A 219 19.66 -3.85 1.79
CA GLN A 219 20.04 -4.29 0.45
C GLN A 219 19.61 -3.28 -0.61
N GLN A 220 18.41 -2.69 -0.49
CA GLN A 220 17.92 -1.67 -1.41
C GLN A 220 18.79 -0.42 -1.36
N LEU A 221 19.06 0.08 -0.16
CA LEU A 221 19.93 1.23 0.05
C LEU A 221 21.34 0.96 -0.49
N ALA A 222 21.87 -0.23 -0.28
CA ALA A 222 23.19 -0.58 -0.78
C ALA A 222 23.27 -0.53 -2.32
N MET A 223 22.21 -0.97 -3.01
CA MET A 223 22.12 -0.86 -4.46
C MET A 223 21.97 0.58 -4.94
N LEU A 224 21.15 1.39 -4.25
CA LEU A 224 20.89 2.78 -4.61
C LEU A 224 22.13 3.68 -4.40
N LEU A 225 22.87 3.44 -3.33
CA LEU A 225 24.04 4.24 -2.93
C LEU A 225 25.36 3.70 -3.50
N GLY A 226 25.36 2.50 -4.08
CA GLY A 226 26.55 1.87 -4.66
C GLY A 226 27.55 1.31 -3.63
N GLY A 227 27.10 1.05 -2.40
CA GLY A 227 27.95 0.55 -1.30
C GLY A 227 27.15 0.34 -0.01
N ARG A 228 27.75 -0.24 1.03
CA ARG A 228 27.03 -0.52 2.29
C ARG A 228 26.72 0.79 3.04
N PRO A 229 25.44 1.12 3.28
CA PRO A 229 25.06 2.31 4.04
C PRO A 229 25.43 2.19 5.52
N ASP A 230 25.44 3.33 6.22
CA ASP A 230 25.54 3.35 7.68
C ASP A 230 24.29 2.71 8.34
N PRO A 231 24.44 1.86 9.38
CA PRO A 231 23.32 1.21 10.07
C PRO A 231 22.30 2.19 10.68
N HIS A 232 22.74 3.37 11.11
CA HIS A 232 21.86 4.41 11.63
C HIS A 232 20.95 4.96 10.52
N LEU A 233 21.52 5.27 9.36
CA LEU A 233 20.76 5.68 8.18
C LEU A 233 19.73 4.62 7.78
N VAL A 234 20.12 3.34 7.77
CA VAL A 234 19.19 2.22 7.48
C VAL A 234 18.03 2.21 8.46
N SER A 235 18.33 2.30 9.76
CA SER A 235 17.31 2.30 10.82
C SER A 235 16.33 3.45 10.66
N GLU A 236 16.82 4.65 10.35
CA GLU A 236 16.00 5.84 10.14
C GLU A 236 15.14 5.73 8.88
N VAL A 237 15.70 5.22 7.77
CA VAL A 237 14.94 4.95 6.54
C VAL A 237 13.85 3.91 6.79
N VAL A 238 14.16 2.79 7.43
CA VAL A 238 13.17 1.75 7.76
C VAL A 238 12.07 2.32 8.64
N ARG A 239 12.41 3.13 9.64
CA ARG A 239 11.44 3.77 10.54
C ARG A 239 10.51 4.72 9.79
N ARG A 240 11.05 5.54 8.88
CA ARG A 240 10.28 6.53 8.12
C ARG A 240 9.48 5.91 6.98
N SER A 241 10.08 5.04 6.17
CA SER A 241 9.39 4.37 5.06
C SER A 241 8.47 3.25 5.52
N ALA A 242 8.63 2.80 6.78
CA ALA A 242 7.96 1.62 7.33
C ALA A 242 8.07 0.40 6.39
N GLY A 243 9.25 0.23 5.77
CA GLY A 243 9.58 -0.85 4.83
C GLY A 243 8.97 -0.70 3.43
N ASN A 244 8.39 0.45 3.07
CA ASN A 244 7.89 0.67 1.71
C ASN A 244 9.06 1.01 0.76
N PRO A 245 9.37 0.17 -0.24
CA PRO A 245 10.54 0.35 -1.11
C PRO A 245 10.51 1.66 -1.91
N TYR A 246 9.33 2.12 -2.32
CA TYR A 246 9.20 3.38 -3.06
C TYR A 246 9.57 4.58 -2.18
N PHE A 247 9.14 4.58 -0.91
CA PHE A 247 9.51 5.65 0.02
C PHE A 247 10.96 5.55 0.47
N SER A 248 11.50 4.34 0.68
CA SER A 248 12.93 4.14 0.92
C SER A 248 13.78 4.69 -0.22
N GLU A 249 13.37 4.45 -1.47
CA GLU A 249 14.04 4.99 -2.65
C GLU A 249 14.00 6.53 -2.67
N LEU A 250 12.83 7.13 -2.39
CA LEU A 250 12.70 8.59 -2.33
C LEU A 250 13.53 9.24 -1.22
N LEU A 251 13.58 8.62 -0.02
CA LEU A 251 14.38 9.10 1.11
C LEU A 251 15.88 9.01 0.83
N ALA A 252 16.31 8.00 0.07
CA ALA A 252 17.71 7.82 -0.31
C ALA A 252 18.20 8.75 -1.42
N ARG A 253 17.29 9.49 -2.09
CA ARG A 253 17.67 10.36 -3.22
C ARG A 253 18.59 11.48 -2.77
N GLY A 254 19.70 11.61 -3.48
CA GLY A 254 20.71 12.64 -3.21
C GLY A 254 21.65 12.29 -2.06
N LEU A 255 21.47 11.14 -1.41
CA LEU A 255 22.41 10.62 -0.43
C LEU A 255 23.55 9.87 -1.11
N THR A 256 24.62 9.71 -0.37
CA THR A 256 25.80 8.93 -0.70
C THR A 256 26.05 7.89 0.38
N VAL A 257 26.92 6.92 0.10
CA VAL A 257 27.33 5.92 1.09
C VAL A 257 28.06 6.53 2.31
N ALA A 258 28.51 7.78 2.22
CA ALA A 258 29.20 8.49 3.30
C ALA A 258 28.24 9.19 4.27
N ASP A 259 26.95 9.29 3.93
CA ASP A 259 25.96 9.93 4.79
C ASP A 259 25.49 8.98 5.90
N GLU A 260 25.51 9.47 7.14
CA GLU A 260 25.10 8.71 8.33
C GLU A 260 23.64 9.01 8.75
N ASP A 261 23.09 10.12 8.26
CA ASP A 261 21.81 10.67 8.68
C ASP A 261 20.93 11.09 7.49
N LEU A 262 19.61 11.00 7.68
CA LEU A 262 18.67 11.66 6.77
C LEU A 262 18.68 13.18 6.98
N PRO A 263 18.48 13.97 5.92
CA PRO A 263 18.17 15.39 6.05
C PRO A 263 16.96 15.61 6.96
N THR A 264 16.93 16.74 7.67
CA THR A 264 15.84 17.09 8.59
C THR A 264 14.49 17.26 7.90
N GLY A 265 14.47 17.61 6.61
CA GLY A 265 13.25 17.76 5.82
C GLY A 265 12.98 16.56 4.91
N LEU A 266 11.70 16.36 4.57
CA LEU A 266 11.30 15.36 3.58
C LEU A 266 11.55 15.86 2.14
N PRO A 267 11.97 14.99 1.22
CA PRO A 267 12.08 15.34 -0.20
C PRO A 267 10.74 15.81 -0.78
N ALA A 268 10.76 16.87 -1.60
CA ALA A 268 9.55 17.49 -2.15
C ALA A 268 8.67 16.49 -2.93
N GLU A 269 9.27 15.54 -3.64
CA GLU A 269 8.54 14.50 -4.35
C GLU A 269 7.80 13.54 -3.41
N LEU A 270 8.41 13.18 -2.28
CA LEU A 270 7.78 12.35 -1.26
C LEU A 270 6.60 13.09 -0.62
N THR A 271 6.79 14.37 -0.28
CA THR A 271 5.72 15.24 0.22
C THR A 271 4.59 15.34 -0.79
N GLY A 272 4.90 15.57 -2.07
CA GLY A 272 3.91 15.67 -3.15
C GLY A 272 3.13 14.37 -3.35
N ALA A 273 3.79 13.22 -3.33
CA ALA A 273 3.15 11.90 -3.48
C ALA A 273 2.17 11.61 -2.33
N LEU A 274 2.56 11.91 -1.08
CA LEU A 274 1.71 11.73 0.10
C LEU A 274 0.52 12.70 0.11
N LEU A 275 0.74 13.97 -0.24
CA LEU A 275 -0.34 14.98 -0.31
C LEU A 275 -1.33 14.70 -1.43
N ALA A 276 -0.89 14.17 -2.57
CA ALA A 276 -1.77 13.85 -3.70
C ALA A 276 -2.81 12.78 -3.31
N ALA A 277 -2.44 11.80 -2.48
CA ALA A 277 -3.39 10.82 -1.94
C ALA A 277 -4.43 11.52 -1.06
N TRP A 278 -3.97 12.31 -0.09
CA TRP A 278 -4.85 13.06 0.83
C TRP A 278 -5.78 14.05 0.12
N GLN A 279 -5.32 14.74 -0.92
CA GLN A 279 -6.12 15.70 -1.68
C GLN A 279 -7.31 15.09 -2.42
N ARG A 280 -7.29 13.78 -2.70
CA ARG A 280 -8.42 13.07 -3.31
C ARG A 280 -9.57 12.81 -2.32
N LEU A 281 -9.34 12.97 -1.01
CA LEU A 281 -10.39 12.81 -0.02
C LEU A 281 -11.37 13.99 -0.04
N PRO A 282 -12.65 13.73 0.28
CA PRO A 282 -13.61 14.80 0.57
C PRO A 282 -13.09 15.75 1.65
N ALA A 283 -13.52 17.01 1.59
CA ALA A 283 -13.02 18.05 2.50
C ALA A 283 -13.19 17.69 3.98
N ALA A 284 -14.30 17.05 4.35
CA ALA A 284 -14.55 16.61 5.73
C ALA A 284 -13.53 15.54 6.17
N ALA A 285 -13.26 14.55 5.34
CA ALA A 285 -12.23 13.54 5.63
C ALA A 285 -10.83 14.14 5.72
N ARG A 286 -10.50 15.11 4.86
CA ARG A 286 -9.22 15.81 4.93
C ARG A 286 -8.99 16.49 6.26
N GLU A 287 -10.00 17.18 6.80
CA GLU A 287 -9.92 17.83 8.11
C GLU A 287 -9.76 16.81 9.25
N VAL A 288 -10.52 15.72 9.25
CA VAL A 288 -10.38 14.66 10.26
C VAL A 288 -8.98 14.02 10.21
N MET A 289 -8.41 13.82 9.01
CA MET A 289 -7.04 13.33 8.87
C MET A 289 -6.01 14.34 9.42
N ARG A 290 -6.23 15.65 9.29
CA ARG A 290 -5.36 16.65 9.94
C ARG A 290 -5.41 16.55 11.47
N LEU A 291 -6.58 16.28 12.06
CA LEU A 291 -6.70 16.06 13.51
C LEU A 291 -5.96 14.79 13.96
N LEU A 292 -6.07 13.72 13.16
CA LEU A 292 -5.36 12.46 13.40
C LEU A 292 -3.83 12.63 13.27
N ALA A 293 -3.35 13.46 12.35
CA ALA A 293 -1.92 13.75 12.18
C ALA A 293 -1.29 14.34 13.45
N VAL A 294 -2.01 15.24 14.12
CA VAL A 294 -1.55 15.86 15.39
C VAL A 294 -1.42 14.83 16.51
N ALA A 295 -2.17 13.71 16.46
CA ALA A 295 -2.08 12.64 17.46
C ALA A 295 -0.70 11.97 17.49
N GLY A 296 0.06 12.02 16.38
CA GLY A 296 1.43 11.49 16.27
C GLY A 296 1.57 9.97 16.28
N ARG A 297 0.54 9.21 16.67
CA ARG A 297 0.54 7.74 16.73
C ARG A 297 -0.87 7.14 16.63
N PRO A 298 -1.02 5.80 16.48
CA PRO A 298 -2.33 5.15 16.48
C PRO A 298 -3.16 5.49 17.71
N VAL A 299 -4.44 5.82 17.49
CA VAL A 299 -5.40 6.24 18.53
C VAL A 299 -6.75 5.57 18.34
N THR A 300 -7.58 5.55 19.37
CA THR A 300 -8.95 5.01 19.22
C THR A 300 -9.82 5.98 18.43
N SER A 301 -10.81 5.45 17.70
CA SER A 301 -11.82 6.28 17.04
C SER A 301 -12.61 7.13 18.03
N ALA A 302 -12.82 6.64 19.26
CA ALA A 302 -13.47 7.40 20.33
C ALA A 302 -12.66 8.64 20.74
N ASP A 303 -11.33 8.52 20.86
CA ASP A 303 -10.47 9.67 21.16
C ASP A 303 -10.48 10.69 20.02
N LEU A 304 -10.42 10.22 18.78
CA LEU A 304 -10.51 11.08 17.60
C LEU A 304 -11.87 11.81 17.54
N ILE A 305 -12.98 11.14 17.87
CA ILE A 305 -14.32 11.75 17.95
C ILE A 305 -14.35 12.86 19.01
N GLU A 306 -13.78 12.62 20.18
CA GLU A 306 -13.73 13.61 21.27
C GLU A 306 -12.92 14.85 20.88
N VAL A 307 -11.77 14.65 20.21
CA VAL A 307 -10.96 15.76 19.69
C VAL A 307 -11.69 16.50 18.56
N ALA A 308 -12.32 15.77 17.64
CA ALA A 308 -13.05 16.36 16.52
C ALA A 308 -14.27 17.18 16.97
N ALA A 309 -14.92 16.78 18.06
CA ALA A 309 -16.01 17.54 18.67
C ALA A 309 -15.59 18.95 19.10
N SER A 310 -14.33 19.14 19.55
CA SER A 310 -13.79 20.48 19.87
C SER A 310 -13.71 21.43 18.66
N ARG A 311 -13.82 20.88 17.44
CA ARG A 311 -13.80 21.58 16.16
C ARG A 311 -15.18 21.61 15.49
N GLY A 312 -16.23 21.19 16.19
CA GLY A 312 -17.59 21.15 15.65
C GLY A 312 -17.86 20.00 14.67
N ILE A 313 -17.00 18.98 14.63
CA ILE A 313 -17.18 17.80 13.80
C ILE A 313 -17.90 16.72 14.63
N GLY A 314 -19.08 16.31 14.20
CA GLY A 314 -19.88 15.27 14.87
C GLY A 314 -19.31 13.86 14.70
N ALA A 315 -19.66 12.95 15.61
CA ALA A 315 -19.19 11.56 15.60
C ALA A 315 -19.50 10.81 14.29
N GLU A 316 -20.67 11.06 13.69
CA GLU A 316 -21.05 10.48 12.40
C GLU A 316 -20.11 10.95 11.28
N ALA A 317 -19.78 12.24 11.23
CA ALA A 317 -18.86 12.79 10.24
C ALA A 317 -17.44 12.22 10.38
N VAL A 318 -16.97 11.98 11.62
CA VAL A 318 -15.68 11.30 11.86
C VAL A 318 -15.72 9.86 11.36
N THR A 319 -16.83 9.15 11.60
CA THR A 319 -16.99 7.76 11.14
C THR A 319 -16.99 7.69 9.61
N VAL A 320 -17.74 8.57 8.94
CA VAL A 320 -17.74 8.68 7.47
C VAL A 320 -16.35 9.01 6.96
N ALA A 321 -15.66 9.98 7.59
CA ALA A 321 -14.29 10.33 7.22
C ALA A 321 -13.30 9.18 7.35
N LEU A 322 -13.40 8.36 8.40
CA LEU A 322 -12.56 7.17 8.57
C LEU A 322 -12.87 6.11 7.52
N ILE A 323 -14.13 5.92 7.13
CA ILE A 323 -14.54 5.02 6.04
C ILE A 323 -13.93 5.51 4.72
N GLU A 324 -14.13 6.78 4.37
CA GLU A 324 -13.59 7.40 3.16
C GLU A 324 -12.06 7.32 3.12
N ALA A 325 -11.38 7.62 4.23
CA ALA A 325 -9.92 7.54 4.33
C ALA A 325 -9.42 6.09 4.24
N THR A 326 -10.16 5.11 4.75
CA THR A 326 -9.81 3.69 4.65
C THR A 326 -9.99 3.20 3.21
N GLN A 327 -11.10 3.55 2.55
CA GLN A 327 -11.37 3.26 1.15
C GLN A 327 -10.39 3.96 0.20
N GLY A 328 -9.92 5.15 0.57
CA GLY A 328 -8.88 5.88 -0.16
C GLY A 328 -7.45 5.39 0.11
N GLY A 329 -7.28 4.33 0.90
CA GLY A 329 -5.97 3.74 1.25
C GLY A 329 -5.10 4.58 2.19
N ILE A 330 -5.65 5.64 2.80
CA ILE A 330 -4.94 6.58 3.66
C ILE A 330 -4.90 6.12 5.12
N CYS A 331 -6.02 5.59 5.60
CA CYS A 331 -6.18 5.14 6.98
C CYS A 331 -6.31 3.62 7.04
N VAL A 332 -5.92 3.04 8.17
CA VAL A 332 -6.13 1.64 8.53
C VAL A 332 -6.79 1.58 9.89
N THR A 333 -7.78 0.72 10.02
CA THR A 333 -8.45 0.44 11.30
C THR A 333 -8.06 -0.96 11.76
N HIS A 334 -7.49 -1.07 12.96
CA HIS A 334 -6.99 -2.32 13.53
C HIS A 334 -7.89 -2.84 14.66
N GLY A 335 -7.93 -4.17 14.82
CA GLY A 335 -8.81 -4.92 15.74
C GLY A 335 -8.90 -4.36 17.16
N GLY A 336 -9.91 -3.52 17.39
CA GLY A 336 -10.12 -2.81 18.65
C GLY A 336 -10.51 -1.32 18.54
N ALA A 337 -10.96 -0.85 17.37
CA ALA A 337 -11.32 0.55 17.09
C ALA A 337 -10.14 1.53 17.03
N MET A 338 -8.91 1.04 16.87
CA MET A 338 -7.76 1.91 16.62
C MET A 338 -7.74 2.34 15.15
N CYS A 339 -7.40 3.60 14.91
CA CYS A 339 -7.21 4.19 13.60
C CYS A 339 -5.83 4.85 13.52
N TRP A 340 -5.17 4.66 12.37
CA TRP A 340 -3.91 5.32 12.06
C TRP A 340 -3.71 5.44 10.57
N PHE A 341 -2.78 6.28 10.15
CA PHE A 341 -2.35 6.32 8.75
C PHE A 341 -1.74 4.97 8.35
N ARG A 342 -2.12 4.49 7.17
CA ARG A 342 -1.44 3.36 6.53
C ARG A 342 0.04 3.66 6.36
N HIS A 343 0.35 4.90 6.00
CA HIS A 343 1.71 5.39 5.90
C HIS A 343 2.01 6.45 6.97
N PRO A 344 2.87 6.15 7.98
CA PRO A 344 3.16 7.07 9.08
C PRO A 344 3.69 8.46 8.65
N LEU A 345 4.48 8.56 7.56
CA LEU A 345 4.97 9.86 7.06
C LEU A 345 3.87 10.83 6.64
N LEU A 346 2.66 10.34 6.33
CA LEU A 346 1.56 11.25 6.02
C LEU A 346 1.23 12.13 7.23
N ALA A 347 1.35 11.62 8.46
CA ALA A 347 1.16 12.45 9.66
C ALA A 347 2.21 13.57 9.75
N GLU A 348 3.49 13.28 9.49
CA GLU A 348 4.56 14.27 9.46
C GLU A 348 4.31 15.35 8.39
N VAL A 349 3.94 14.92 7.18
CA VAL A 349 3.61 15.82 6.07
C VAL A 349 2.41 16.71 6.40
N LEU A 350 1.34 16.13 6.96
CA LEU A 350 0.14 16.90 7.34
C LEU A 350 0.44 17.86 8.51
N ASN A 351 1.27 17.47 9.47
CA ASN A 351 1.73 18.34 10.55
C ASN A 351 2.51 19.55 9.99
N ALA A 352 3.31 19.35 8.94
CA ALA A 352 4.02 20.45 8.27
C ALA A 352 3.10 21.40 7.47
N THR A 353 1.85 21.02 7.19
CA THR A 353 0.90 21.92 6.48
C THR A 353 0.23 22.95 7.38
N PHE A 354 0.30 22.80 8.70
CA PHE A 354 -0.32 23.76 9.62
C PHE A 354 0.42 25.09 9.59
N VAL A 355 -0.34 26.19 9.56
CA VAL A 355 0.26 27.51 9.78
C VAL A 355 0.60 27.71 11.27
N PRO A 356 1.55 28.59 11.63
CA PRO A 356 1.91 28.83 13.02
C PRO A 356 0.68 29.13 13.89
N GLY A 357 0.50 28.37 14.97
CA GLY A 357 -0.62 28.51 15.90
C GLY A 357 -1.89 27.70 15.55
N GLU A 358 -2.03 27.19 14.32
CA GLU A 358 -3.23 26.46 13.90
C GLU A 358 -3.40 25.12 14.64
N ALA A 359 -2.30 24.43 14.92
CA ALA A 359 -2.31 23.14 15.63
C ALA A 359 -2.47 23.27 17.16
N VAL A 360 -2.23 24.45 17.75
CA VAL A 360 -2.30 24.69 19.21
C VAL A 360 -3.62 24.24 19.83
N PRO A 361 -4.81 24.63 19.31
CA PRO A 361 -6.08 24.16 19.87
C PRO A 361 -6.29 22.65 19.68
N ILE A 362 -5.69 22.03 18.65
CA ILE A 362 -5.80 20.59 18.40
C ILE A 362 -4.95 19.81 19.42
N HIS A 363 -3.72 20.28 19.68
CA HIS A 363 -2.89 19.76 20.77
C HIS A 363 -3.58 19.89 22.13
N ALA A 364 -4.21 21.03 22.41
CA ALA A 364 -4.96 21.23 23.65
C ALA A 364 -6.15 20.24 23.78
N ALA A 365 -6.85 19.98 22.69
CA ALA A 365 -7.93 18.99 22.64
C ALA A 365 -7.41 17.57 22.88
N TRP A 366 -6.30 17.18 22.24
CA TRP A 366 -5.66 15.89 22.47
C TRP A 366 -5.19 15.72 23.92
N ALA A 367 -4.55 16.75 24.50
CA ALA A 367 -4.14 16.72 25.90
C ALA A 367 -5.33 16.45 26.84
N LYS A 368 -6.43 17.21 26.67
CA LYS A 368 -7.66 17.04 27.44
C LYS A 368 -8.26 15.63 27.30
N THR A 369 -8.32 15.11 26.07
CA THR A 369 -8.82 13.75 25.82
C THR A 369 -7.95 12.71 26.53
N LEU A 370 -6.62 12.84 26.48
CA LEU A 370 -5.69 11.89 27.12
C LEU A 370 -5.72 11.96 28.65
N GLU A 371 -5.99 13.13 29.25
CA GLU A 371 -6.13 13.26 30.71
C GLU A 371 -7.27 12.41 31.29
N THR A 372 -8.36 12.27 30.55
CA THR A 372 -9.57 11.58 31.03
C THR A 372 -9.50 10.06 30.89
N ARG A 373 -8.50 9.54 30.17
CA ARG A 373 -8.34 8.09 29.93
C ARG A 373 -7.59 7.37 31.05
N ALA A 374 -8.15 6.26 31.50
CA ALA A 374 -7.47 5.26 32.34
C ALA A 374 -6.88 4.14 31.45
N GLY A 375 -5.80 3.51 31.90
CA GLY A 375 -5.21 2.36 31.19
C GLY A 375 -4.23 1.62 32.08
N THR A 376 -3.63 0.55 31.55
CA THR A 376 -2.65 -0.27 32.28
C THR A 376 -1.37 0.51 32.60
N SER A 377 -0.47 -0.03 33.42
CA SER A 377 0.79 0.67 33.78
C SER A 377 1.65 1.05 32.57
N ILE A 378 1.69 0.20 31.53
CA ILE A 378 2.45 0.47 30.29
C ILE A 378 1.76 1.54 29.45
N ASP A 379 0.44 1.41 29.24
CA ASP A 379 -0.36 2.41 28.52
C ASP A 379 -0.32 3.78 29.21
N ARG A 380 -0.12 3.79 30.53
CA ARG A 380 -0.05 5.01 31.34
C ARG A 380 1.25 5.77 31.11
N LEU A 381 2.41 5.10 31.06
CA LEU A 381 3.68 5.76 30.78
C LEU A 381 3.69 6.36 29.39
N GLN A 382 3.21 5.61 28.38
CA GLN A 382 3.10 6.10 27.02
C GLN A 382 2.19 7.33 26.96
N ARG A 383 0.98 7.24 27.53
CA ARG A 383 0.02 8.35 27.61
C ARG A 383 0.58 9.60 28.26
N LEU A 384 1.40 9.46 29.31
CA LEU A 384 2.04 10.61 29.97
C LEU A 384 3.08 11.28 29.06
N GLY A 385 3.81 10.50 28.27
CA GLY A 385 4.69 11.03 27.23
C GLY A 385 3.92 11.83 26.16
N ASP A 386 2.81 11.29 25.67
CA ASP A 386 1.97 12.00 24.70
C ASP A 386 1.33 13.25 25.30
N LEU A 387 0.89 13.17 26.55
CA LEU A 387 0.33 14.30 27.26
C LEU A 387 1.35 15.45 27.37
N ALA A 388 2.61 15.13 27.67
CA ALA A 388 3.68 16.11 27.69
C ALA A 388 3.89 16.76 26.30
N HIS A 389 3.93 15.95 25.24
CA HIS A 389 4.06 16.40 23.86
C HIS A 389 2.88 17.31 23.45
N HIS A 390 1.65 16.93 23.79
CA HIS A 390 0.47 17.74 23.47
C HIS A 390 0.39 19.01 24.31
N TYR A 391 0.83 19.03 25.57
CA TYR A 391 0.93 20.29 26.30
C TYR A 391 1.99 21.22 25.76
N GLU A 392 3.12 20.70 25.30
CA GLU A 392 4.15 21.48 24.64
C GLU A 392 3.60 22.12 23.35
N GLY A 393 2.96 21.31 22.49
CA GLY A 393 2.29 21.79 21.27
C GLY A 393 1.11 22.73 21.52
N ALA A 394 0.50 22.67 22.71
CA ALA A 394 -0.53 23.60 23.18
C ALA A 394 0.05 24.87 23.83
N HIS A 395 1.37 25.05 23.84
CA HIS A 395 2.08 26.15 24.52
C HIS A 395 1.77 26.25 26.02
N ASN A 396 1.62 25.10 26.69
CA ASN A 396 1.45 24.97 28.14
C ASN A 396 2.68 24.28 28.79
N PRO A 397 3.80 25.00 28.97
CA PRO A 397 5.05 24.41 29.44
C PRO A 397 4.96 23.86 30.88
N ALA A 398 4.10 24.44 31.73
CA ALA A 398 3.93 23.97 33.10
C ALA A 398 3.32 22.56 33.15
N ALA A 399 2.22 22.35 32.41
CA ALA A 399 1.56 21.05 32.34
C ALA A 399 2.40 20.01 31.57
N SER A 400 3.15 20.45 30.55
CA SER A 400 4.10 19.59 29.83
C SER A 400 5.18 19.05 30.77
N LEU A 401 5.83 19.93 31.54
CA LEU A 401 6.85 19.52 32.53
C LEU A 401 6.28 18.56 33.58
N GLU A 402 5.07 18.82 34.09
CA GLU A 402 4.42 17.93 35.05
C GLU A 402 4.19 16.54 34.45
N ALA A 403 3.66 16.46 33.23
CA ALA A 403 3.43 15.20 32.54
C ALA A 403 4.76 14.44 32.27
N SER A 404 5.82 15.13 31.84
CA SER A 404 7.15 14.54 31.65
C SER A 404 7.73 13.99 32.95
N LEU A 405 7.61 14.71 34.07
CA LEU A 405 8.06 14.25 35.38
C LEU A 405 7.30 13.01 35.85
N ARG A 406 5.99 12.94 35.56
CA ARG A 406 5.16 11.77 35.87
C ARG A 406 5.50 10.57 34.98
N ALA A 407 5.90 10.81 33.72
CA ALA A 407 6.39 9.75 32.83
C ALA A 407 7.76 9.20 33.28
N ALA A 408 8.62 10.05 33.86
CA ALA A 408 9.96 9.68 34.32
C ALA A 408 10.00 8.95 35.68
N ASP A 409 8.93 9.04 36.50
CA ASP A 409 8.87 8.41 37.83
C ASP A 409 7.73 7.37 37.94
N PRO A 410 8.03 6.05 37.84
CA PRO A 410 7.03 5.00 37.92
C PRO A 410 6.23 4.99 39.24
N ARG A 411 6.78 5.56 40.33
CA ARG A 411 6.11 5.62 41.65
C ARG A 411 5.05 6.71 41.68
N LYS A 412 5.30 7.89 41.10
CA LYS A 412 4.30 8.96 40.95
C LYS A 412 3.28 8.66 39.86
N ALA A 413 3.65 7.84 38.87
CA ALA A 413 2.73 7.33 37.87
C ALA A 413 1.61 6.44 38.44
N THR A 414 1.59 6.07 39.73
CA THR A 414 0.50 5.25 40.32
C THR A 414 -0.62 6.06 40.99
N GLN A 415 -0.40 7.32 41.36
CA GLN A 415 -1.42 8.15 42.02
C GLN A 415 -2.39 8.76 40.99
N GLY A 416 -3.66 8.34 40.99
CA GLY A 416 -4.74 8.98 40.23
C GLY A 416 -5.18 10.30 40.88
N PRO A 417 -6.03 11.12 40.21
CA PRO A 417 -6.46 12.41 40.75
C PRO A 417 -7.13 12.20 42.11
N ALA A 418 -6.63 12.88 43.14
CA ALA A 418 -7.19 12.84 44.48
C ALA A 418 -8.64 13.35 44.41
N ARG A 419 -9.60 12.45 44.66
CA ARG A 419 -10.98 12.85 44.93
C ARG A 419 -10.95 13.82 46.11
N THR A 420 -11.31 15.08 45.85
CA THR A 420 -11.49 16.11 46.88
C THR A 420 -12.42 15.59 47.95
N GLY A 421 -11.89 15.39 49.16
CA GLY A 421 -12.60 14.78 50.29
C GLY A 421 -13.75 15.65 50.77
N GLY A 422 -14.95 15.07 50.80
CA GLY A 422 -16.05 15.56 51.62
C GLY A 422 -15.80 15.33 53.12
N PRO A 423 -16.48 16.06 54.01
CA PRO A 423 -16.17 16.09 55.44
C PRO A 423 -16.50 14.75 56.13
N PRO A 424 -15.82 14.42 57.25
CA PRO A 424 -15.91 13.12 57.87
C PRO A 424 -17.25 12.93 58.60
N ALA A 425 -17.87 11.76 58.41
CA ALA A 425 -19.02 11.30 59.19
C ALA A 425 -18.62 10.93 60.63
N PRO A 426 -19.51 11.07 61.63
CA PRO A 426 -19.16 10.91 63.04
C PRO A 426 -18.96 9.44 63.44
N ARG A 427 -18.05 9.23 64.40
CA ARG A 427 -17.66 7.94 65.00
C ARG A 427 -18.81 7.34 65.83
N ASN A 428 -19.20 6.11 65.53
CA ASN A 428 -20.00 5.27 66.43
C ASN A 428 -19.08 4.51 67.40
N ALA A 429 -19.45 4.56 68.69
CA ALA A 429 -18.83 3.86 69.82
C ALA A 429 -19.17 2.35 69.83
N PRO A 430 -18.42 1.50 70.56
CA PRO A 430 -18.58 0.05 70.49
C PRO A 430 -19.72 -0.44 71.40
N VAL A 431 -20.48 -1.42 70.90
CA VAL A 431 -21.47 -2.18 71.68
C VAL A 431 -20.72 -3.19 72.53
N ALA A 432 -20.96 -3.12 73.85
CA ALA A 432 -20.50 -4.09 74.82
C ALA A 432 -21.38 -5.34 74.79
N ASP A 433 -20.71 -6.49 74.78
CA ASP A 433 -21.26 -7.83 74.95
C ASP A 433 -21.58 -8.08 76.43
N ARG A 434 -22.79 -8.58 76.75
CA ARG A 434 -23.03 -9.40 77.94
C ARG A 434 -24.40 -10.08 77.93
N ALA A 435 -24.32 -11.40 78.06
CA ALA A 435 -25.40 -12.33 78.38
C ALA A 435 -26.04 -12.08 79.75
N GLN A 436 -27.37 -12.06 79.81
CA GLN A 436 -28.25 -13.02 80.51
C GLN A 436 -29.71 -12.59 80.34
#